data_AF-A0A1J3GDL1-F1
#
_entry.id   AF-A0A1J3GDL1-F1
#
_cell.length_a   1.000
_cell.length_b   1.000
_cell.length_c   1.000
_cell.angle_alpha   90.00
_cell.angle_beta   90.00
_cell.angle_gamma   90.00
#
_symmetry.space_group_name_H-M   'P 1'
#
loop_
_entity.id
_entity.type
_entity.pdbx_description
1 polymer ?
#
loop_
_entity_poly.entity_id
_entity_poly.type
_entity_poly.pdbx_seq_one_letter_code
_entity_poly.pdbx_strand_id
1 'polypeptide(L)'
;MSFQDLEAGKPLNSQRNFLNGRKDGTQAVASGIFQINTAVSTFQRLVNTLGTPKDTPELRDKLHKTRLHIGQLVKDTSAKLKEASETDHRSDVAQSKKIADAKLAK
;
A
#
# COMPACT_ATOMS: atom_id res chain seq x y z
N MET A 1 -50.29 -3.83 -11.65
CA MET A 1 -49.17 -3.81 -10.69
C MET A 1 -47.90 -3.73 -11.51
N SER A 2 -47.20 -2.59 -11.46
CA SER A 2 -46.11 -2.23 -12.35
C SER A 2 -44.79 -2.88 -11.95
N PHE A 3 -43.94 -3.16 -12.94
CA PHE A 3 -42.58 -3.70 -12.80
C PHE A 3 -41.60 -2.76 -12.06
N GLN A 4 -42.07 -1.61 -11.57
CA GLN A 4 -41.30 -0.66 -10.77
C GLN A 4 -41.14 -1.04 -9.29
N ASP A 5 -41.86 -2.05 -8.79
CA ASP A 5 -41.81 -2.42 -7.36
C ASP A 5 -40.73 -3.47 -7.03
N LEU A 6 -39.96 -3.95 -8.03
CA LEU A 6 -38.93 -4.99 -7.86
C LEU A 6 -37.47 -4.48 -7.91
N GLU A 7 -37.23 -3.20 -8.17
CA GLU A 7 -35.86 -2.63 -8.23
C GLU A 7 -35.46 -1.79 -7.00
N ALA A 8 -36.29 -1.74 -5.96
CA ALA A 8 -35.95 -1.04 -4.72
C ALA A 8 -35.15 -1.94 -3.76
N GLY A 9 -33.92 -2.31 -4.11
CA GLY A 9 -33.12 -3.08 -3.16
C GLY A 9 -31.76 -3.58 -3.61
N LYS A 10 -30.81 -2.67 -3.91
CA LYS A 10 -29.37 -2.95 -3.72
C LYS A 10 -28.53 -1.66 -3.83
N PRO A 11 -27.85 -1.21 -2.75
CA PRO A 11 -26.89 -0.13 -2.86
C PRO A 11 -25.61 -0.64 -3.56
N LEU A 12 -25.55 -0.47 -4.90
CA LEU A 12 -24.35 -0.70 -5.73
C LEU A 12 -23.17 0.23 -5.37
N ASN A 13 -23.40 1.25 -4.54
CA ASN A 13 -22.38 2.22 -4.13
C ASN A 13 -21.33 1.64 -3.18
N SER A 14 -21.67 0.61 -2.41
CA SER A 14 -20.72 0.01 -1.45
C SER A 14 -19.58 -0.72 -2.18
N GLN A 15 -19.87 -1.41 -3.28
CA GLN A 15 -18.90 -2.23 -4.01
C GLN A 15 -17.83 -1.39 -4.75
N ARG A 16 -18.16 -0.18 -5.23
CA ARG A 16 -17.17 0.73 -5.85
C ARG A 16 -16.15 1.27 -4.84
N ASN A 17 -16.57 1.59 -3.61
CA ASN A 17 -15.66 2.09 -2.58
C ASN A 17 -14.60 1.04 -2.17
N PHE A 18 -14.97 -0.24 -2.07
CA PHE A 18 -14.02 -1.31 -1.74
C PHE A 18 -12.99 -1.56 -2.85
N LEU A 19 -13.41 -1.46 -4.11
CA LEU A 19 -12.51 -1.61 -5.26
C LEU A 19 -11.51 -0.44 -5.37
N ASN A 20 -11.91 0.76 -4.96
CA ASN A 20 -11.03 1.93 -4.97
C ASN A 20 -9.99 1.84 -3.85
N GLY A 21 -10.41 1.56 -2.61
CA GLY A 21 -9.49 1.42 -1.47
C GLY A 21 -8.43 0.31 -1.63
N ARG A 22 -8.77 -0.80 -2.30
CA ARG A 22 -7.81 -1.85 -2.65
C ARG A 22 -6.73 -1.37 -3.65
N LYS A 23 -7.13 -0.59 -4.65
CA LYS A 23 -6.19 -0.01 -5.64
C LYS A 23 -5.28 1.01 -4.98
N ASP A 24 -5.84 1.85 -4.10
CA ASP A 24 -5.11 2.88 -3.36
C ASP A 24 -4.05 2.26 -2.44
N GLY A 25 -4.39 1.21 -1.70
CA GLY A 25 -3.43 0.48 -0.84
C GLY A 25 -2.31 -0.21 -1.61
N THR A 26 -2.63 -0.91 -2.71
CA THR A 26 -1.63 -1.59 -3.55
C THR A 26 -0.68 -0.59 -4.21
N GLN A 27 -1.20 0.53 -4.69
CA GLN A 27 -0.39 1.60 -5.30
C GLN A 27 0.51 2.30 -4.28
N ALA A 28 0.01 2.51 -3.05
CA ALA A 28 0.79 3.12 -1.97
C ALA A 28 1.98 2.22 -1.54
N VAL A 29 1.80 0.90 -1.56
CA VAL A 29 2.90 -0.06 -1.32
C VAL A 29 3.88 -0.08 -2.49
N ALA A 30 3.39 -0.16 -3.72
CA ALA A 30 4.25 -0.20 -4.92
C ALA A 30 5.13 1.07 -5.04
N SER A 31 4.55 2.24 -4.80
CA SER A 31 5.31 3.50 -4.78
C SER A 31 6.35 3.54 -3.64
N GLY A 32 6.01 3.03 -2.46
CA GLY A 32 6.95 2.89 -1.34
C GLY A 32 8.16 2.03 -1.69
N ILE A 33 7.94 0.87 -2.30
CA ILE A 33 9.02 -0.03 -2.75
C ILE A 33 9.93 0.66 -3.78
N PHE A 34 9.33 1.37 -4.74
CA PHE A 34 10.10 2.12 -5.75
C PHE A 34 10.97 3.21 -5.11
N GLN A 35 10.41 3.95 -4.15
CA GLN A 35 11.15 4.97 -3.40
C GLN A 35 12.30 4.36 -2.60
N ILE A 36 12.07 3.21 -1.93
CA ILE A 36 13.13 2.48 -1.20
C ILE A 36 14.27 2.12 -2.16
N ASN A 37 13.97 1.49 -3.30
CA ASN A 37 15.00 1.10 -4.28
C ASN A 37 15.81 2.29 -4.80
N THR A 38 15.13 3.42 -5.06
CA THR A 38 15.76 4.66 -5.50
C THR A 38 16.67 5.24 -4.41
N ALA A 39 16.19 5.29 -3.16
CA ALA A 39 16.95 5.79 -2.02
C ALA A 39 18.16 4.89 -1.72
N VAL A 40 18.01 3.56 -1.78
CA VAL A 40 19.11 2.59 -1.62
C VAL A 40 20.15 2.75 -2.73
N SER A 41 19.73 2.92 -3.98
CA SER A 41 20.65 3.16 -5.10
C SER A 41 21.44 4.46 -4.91
N THR A 42 20.78 5.50 -4.40
CA THR A 42 21.43 6.77 -4.06
C THR A 42 22.41 6.60 -2.90
N PHE A 43 22.01 5.87 -1.86
CA PHE A 43 22.87 5.56 -0.72
C PHE A 43 24.12 4.81 -1.15
N GLN A 44 24.00 3.80 -2.01
CA GLN A 44 25.14 3.05 -2.54
C GLN A 44 26.14 3.97 -3.26
N ARG A 45 25.64 4.91 -4.08
CA ARG A 45 26.52 5.89 -4.75
C ARG A 45 27.26 6.78 -3.75
N LEU A 46 26.61 7.20 -2.66
CA LEU A 46 27.25 7.98 -1.59
C LEU A 46 28.28 7.15 -0.83
N VAL A 47 27.98 5.90 -0.50
CA VAL A 47 28.92 4.96 0.15
C VAL A 47 30.17 4.78 -0.71
N ASN A 48 30.00 4.64 -2.03
CA ASN A 48 31.12 4.48 -2.96
C ASN A 48 32.04 5.71 -3.05
N THR A 49 31.62 6.88 -2.55
CA THR A 49 32.48 8.07 -2.49
C THR A 49 33.33 8.16 -1.22
N LEU A 50 33.02 7.36 -0.19
CA LEU A 50 33.78 7.36 1.07
C LEU A 50 35.20 6.87 0.84
N GLY A 51 36.18 7.56 1.44
CA GLY A 51 37.60 7.23 1.28
C GLY A 51 38.18 7.53 -0.10
N THR A 52 37.40 8.15 -0.99
CA THR A 52 37.90 8.69 -2.27
C THR A 52 38.23 10.18 -2.12
N PRO A 53 38.93 10.81 -3.07
CA PRO A 53 39.15 12.26 -3.06
C PRO A 53 37.86 13.10 -3.12
N LYS A 54 36.71 12.48 -3.43
CA LYS A 54 35.39 13.11 -3.43
C LYS A 54 34.72 13.07 -2.06
N ASP A 55 35.30 12.40 -1.07
CA ASP A 55 34.75 12.33 0.28
C ASP A 55 34.79 13.70 0.95
N THR A 56 33.61 14.28 1.20
CA THR A 56 33.47 15.57 1.91
C THR A 56 32.50 15.43 3.08
N PRO A 57 32.59 16.28 4.11
CA PRO A 57 31.64 16.29 5.23
C PRO A 57 30.18 16.40 4.78
N GLU A 58 29.90 17.19 3.74
CA GLU A 58 28.55 17.38 3.21
C GLU A 58 27.99 16.10 2.57
N LEU A 59 28.83 15.31 1.89
CA LEU A 59 28.42 14.02 1.35
C LEU A 59 28.19 12.98 2.46
N ARG A 60 28.98 13.03 3.54
CA ARG A 60 28.77 12.17 4.73
C ARG A 60 27.46 12.51 5.44
N ASP A 61 27.16 13.80 5.61
CA ASP A 61 25.88 14.24 6.15
C ASP A 61 24.71 13.79 5.28
N LYS A 62 24.84 13.92 3.96
CA LYS A 62 23.85 13.42 3.01
C LYS A 62 23.67 11.91 3.13
N LEU A 63 24.76 11.15 3.26
CA LEU A 63 24.72 9.69 3.48
C LEU A 63 23.96 9.34 4.76
N HIS A 64 24.22 10.03 5.87
CA HIS A 64 23.50 9.83 7.13
C HIS A 64 22.00 10.13 6.98
N LYS A 65 21.64 11.25 6.35
CA LYS A 65 20.24 11.61 6.07
C LYS A 65 19.56 10.59 5.17
N THR A 66 20.23 10.12 4.12
CA THR A 66 19.69 9.08 3.21
C THR A 66 19.46 7.76 3.94
N ARG A 67 20.37 7.34 4.85
CA ARG A 67 20.17 6.16 5.69
C ARG A 67 18.90 6.27 6.54
N LEU A 68 18.72 7.41 7.22
CA LEU A 68 17.52 7.66 8.04
C LEU A 68 16.24 7.67 7.18
N HIS A 69 16.30 8.30 6.02
CA HIS A 69 15.18 8.35 5.08
C HIS A 69 14.76 6.96 4.59
N ILE A 70 15.71 6.08 4.24
CA ILE A 70 15.42 4.68 3.90
C ILE A 70 14.71 3.99 5.07
N GLY A 71 15.20 4.18 6.30
CA GLY A 71 14.57 3.62 7.50
C GLY A 71 13.11 4.07 7.66
N GLN A 72 12.83 5.35 7.37
CA GLN A 72 11.46 5.87 7.40
C GLN A 72 10.59 5.28 6.29
N LEU A 73 11.09 5.25 5.05
CA LEU A 73 10.37 4.67 3.91
C LEU A 73 9.98 3.20 4.16
N VAL A 74 10.89 2.41 4.75
CA VAL A 74 10.61 1.00 5.09
C VAL A 74 9.50 0.91 6.13
N LYS A 75 9.55 1.72 7.19
CA LYS A 75 8.49 1.76 8.21
C LYS A 75 7.14 2.12 7.60
N ASP A 76 7.09 3.20 6.83
CA ASP A 76 5.85 3.69 6.22
C ASP A 76 5.26 2.68 5.21
N THR A 77 6.13 2.08 4.39
CA THR A 77 5.71 1.06 3.41
C THR A 77 5.22 -0.20 4.11
N SER A 78 5.86 -0.62 5.20
CA SER A 78 5.42 -1.78 5.98
C SER A 78 4.07 -1.55 6.66
N ALA A 79 3.82 -0.34 7.17
CA ALA A 79 2.52 0.04 7.74
C ALA A 79 1.41 0.01 6.69
N LYS A 80 1.67 0.60 5.51
CA LYS A 80 0.74 0.56 4.36
C LYS A 80 0.48 -0.85 3.87
N LEU A 81 1.50 -1.72 3.85
CA LEU A 81 1.34 -3.12 3.49
C LEU A 81 0.43 -3.86 4.47
N LYS A 82 0.60 -3.62 5.78
CA LYS A 82 -0.25 -4.20 6.81
C LYS A 82 -1.71 -3.75 6.66
N GLU A 83 -1.94 -2.45 6.47
CA GLU A 83 -3.29 -1.89 6.26
C GLU A 83 -3.95 -2.46 4.99
N ALA A 84 -3.20 -2.53 3.89
CA ALA A 84 -3.68 -3.13 2.65
C ALA A 84 -4.04 -4.61 2.83
N SER A 85 -3.21 -5.37 3.57
CA SER A 85 -3.45 -6.79 3.85
C SER A 85 -4.66 -7.02 4.75
N GLU A 86 -4.88 -6.20 5.79
CA GLU A 86 -6.04 -6.30 6.68
C GLU A 86 -7.36 -5.99 5.95
N THR A 87 -7.32 -4.99 5.07
CA THR A 87 -8.47 -4.63 4.22
C THR A 87 -8.83 -5.77 3.26
N ASP A 88 -7.81 -6.44 2.69
CA ASP A 88 -8.02 -7.57 1.80
C ASP A 88 -8.58 -8.80 2.54
N HIS A 89 -8.04 -9.11 3.72
CA HIS A 89 -8.52 -10.23 4.53
C HIS A 89 -9.97 -10.03 5.03
N ARG A 90 -10.32 -8.82 5.48
CA ARG A 90 -11.68 -8.50 5.93
C ARG A 90 -12.71 -8.60 4.81
N SER A 91 -12.33 -8.27 3.58
CA SER A 91 -13.22 -8.36 2.42
C SER A 91 -13.46 -9.80 1.98
N ASP A 92 -12.46 -10.67 2.02
CA ASP A 92 -12.62 -12.10 1.74
C ASP A 92 -13.56 -12.80 2.73
N VAL A 93 -13.40 -12.53 4.03
CA VAL A 93 -14.31 -13.05 5.07
C VAL A 93 -15.74 -12.54 4.88
N ALA A 94 -15.91 -11.26 4.51
CA ALA A 94 -17.22 -10.69 4.26
C ALA A 94 -17.91 -11.30 3.02
N GLN A 95 -17.16 -11.61 1.97
CA GLN A 95 -17.67 -12.32 0.79
C GLN A 95 -18.05 -13.77 1.14
N SER A 96 -17.20 -14.47 1.90
CA SER A 96 -17.44 -15.84 2.36
C SER A 96 -18.71 -15.96 3.21
N LYS A 97 -18.95 -15.02 4.15
CA LYS A 97 -20.17 -14.99 4.96
C LYS A 97 -21.44 -14.77 4.12
N LYS A 98 -21.42 -13.82 3.17
CA LYS A 98 -22.56 -13.58 2.27
C LYS A 98 -22.92 -14.80 1.42
N ILE A 99 -21.92 -15.56 0.97
CA ILE A 99 -22.15 -16.79 0.19
C ILE A 99 -22.77 -17.87 1.08
N ALA A 100 -22.33 -18.01 2.33
CA ALA A 100 -22.89 -18.98 3.28
C ALA A 100 -24.35 -18.65 3.64
N ASP A 101 -24.65 -17.40 3.97
CA ASP A 101 -26.01 -16.96 4.31
C ASP A 101 -26.98 -17.14 3.13
N ALA A 102 -26.55 -16.84 1.91
CA ALA A 102 -27.36 -17.04 0.70
C ALA A 102 -27.63 -18.52 0.39
N LYS A 103 -26.77 -19.45 0.83
CA LYS A 103 -26.97 -20.89 0.68
C LYS A 103 -27.90 -21.49 1.73
N LEU A 104 -28.01 -20.88 2.92
CA LEU A 104 -28.87 -21.36 4.01
C LEU A 104 -30.35 -20.97 3.84
N ALA A 105 -30.63 -19.94 3.03
CA ALA A 105 -31.98 -19.46 2.75
C ALA A 105 -32.70 -20.19 1.60
N LYS A 106 -32.17 -21.32 1.10
CA LYS A 106 -32.76 -22.15 0.04
C LYS A 106 -33.09 -23.54 0.53
#